data_AF-A0A6B3UJF6-F1
#
_entry.id   AF-A0A6B3UJF6-F1
#
_cell.length_a   1.000
_cell.length_b   1.000
_cell.length_c   1.000
_cell.angle_alpha   90.00
_cell.angle_beta   90.00
_cell.angle_gamma   90.00
#
_symmetry.space_group_name_H-M   'P 1'
#
loop_
_entity.id
_entity.type
_entity.pdbx_description
1 polymer ?
#
loop_
_entity_poly.entity_id
_entity_poly.type
_entity_poly.pdbx_seq_one_letter_code
_entity_poly.pdbx_strand_id
1 'polypeptide(L)'
;MLVYGDRFRFEDPRAKLDGIEAAWAEAARLPPGLIRHGALVGAFVEASELAQGLADLEFEAAGEDDVTALQGAAMAVVMEAARAVAQSWSLLPLREKVAGGAGRMRGAGAEVSGRGAVEFASLPTSRIHPSSDALRAPPSPARGEGERLRALLPDAAIRAKQAEGHAFYALYPEAYFEAARTLPSATPVVGLRSIGAGLAAMAAVGAGGKAPFSLRPVGHPFRREIRASARLRARVAATPVAAWAIADEGPGLSGSSFGAAADWLEAEGVPASRIVFLPSHAGDPGPEADPAHLRRWREARRPTADFDDLTGRAHGAVPPLAHWFADRTGEPLAPLEDLSAGAWRARRFADEASWPPAHPGFERRKHLLRTDRGAWLLKFAGLGREDRSKLDRARALHRAGFGVEPVDLRHGFLAERWRDDARPLRADESVPVERLAAYLGFRAGAFPADAPGASLIELARMARVNVEDALGAKAAARLAWTDAELADLQHAVRPVQVDARLHRWEWLVAPEGRRLKTDALDHAGGHDLVGAQDLAWDLAGAAVEFDLPEHEAGRLLALCGYDTGQGRALYALLTTGYLAFQLGLWTLAGGADNGRPAALAAGYARRLERMRAPHV
;
A
#
# COMPACT_ATOMS: atom_id res chain seq x y z
N MET A 1 19.60 -1.09 12.70
CA MET A 1 19.10 0.07 11.94
C MET A 1 17.65 0.33 12.30
N LEU A 2 17.30 1.59 12.58
CA LEU A 2 15.93 2.10 12.70
C LEU A 2 15.53 2.80 11.39
N VAL A 3 14.59 2.20 10.65
CA VAL A 3 14.12 2.69 9.34
C VAL A 3 12.60 2.72 9.27
N TYR A 4 11.95 1.66 9.75
CA TYR A 4 10.50 1.54 9.81
C TYR A 4 9.91 2.32 10.99
N GLY A 5 8.67 2.79 10.82
CA GLY A 5 7.85 3.35 11.89
C GLY A 5 6.39 3.08 11.63
N ASP A 6 5.65 2.62 12.65
CA ASP A 6 4.20 2.48 12.55
C ASP A 6 3.57 3.88 12.46
N ARG A 7 2.71 4.10 11.47
CA ARG A 7 1.91 5.32 11.39
C ARG A 7 0.50 5.07 11.88
N PHE A 8 0.10 5.92 12.82
CA PHE A 8 -1.23 5.92 13.39
C PHE A 8 -1.90 7.26 13.10
N ARG A 9 -3.20 7.20 12.79
CA ARG A 9 -4.07 8.37 12.74
C ARG A 9 -5.00 8.30 13.94
N PHE A 10 -5.13 9.41 14.66
CA PHE A 10 -6.18 9.56 15.66
C PHE A 10 -7.38 10.16 14.96
N GLU A 11 -8.45 9.39 14.83
CA GLU A 11 -9.63 9.78 14.06
C GLU A 11 -10.87 9.77 14.95
N ASP A 12 -11.76 10.74 14.75
CA ASP A 12 -13.12 10.66 15.30
C ASP A 12 -13.88 9.54 14.56
N PRO A 13 -14.34 8.49 15.27
CA PRO A 13 -15.02 7.38 14.64
C PRO A 13 -16.32 7.79 13.94
N ARG A 14 -17.01 8.86 14.39
CA ARG A 14 -18.24 9.35 13.74
C ARG A 14 -17.92 10.03 12.42
N ALA A 15 -16.91 10.90 12.41
CA ALA A 15 -16.43 11.53 11.18
C ALA A 15 -15.92 10.50 10.16
N LYS A 16 -15.23 9.44 10.62
CA LYS A 16 -14.78 8.35 9.74
C LYS A 16 -15.97 7.58 9.15
N LEU A 17 -17.00 7.27 9.96
CA LEU A 17 -18.22 6.63 9.47
C LEU A 17 -18.96 7.50 8.43
N ASP A 18 -19.09 8.81 8.67
CA ASP A 18 -19.66 9.76 7.71
C ASP A 18 -18.90 9.77 6.38
N GLY A 19 -17.56 9.72 6.45
CA GLY A 19 -16.70 9.62 5.28
C GLY A 19 -16.92 8.33 4.48
N ILE A 20 -17.10 7.20 5.17
CA ILE A 20 -17.39 5.90 4.53
C ILE A 20 -18.76 5.95 3.82
N GLU A 21 -19.79 6.47 4.49
CA GLU A 21 -21.13 6.60 3.92
C GLU A 21 -21.14 7.52 2.69
N ALA A 22 -20.39 8.62 2.73
CA ALA A 22 -20.23 9.55 1.61
C ALA A 22 -19.49 8.89 0.42
N ALA A 23 -18.37 8.19 0.68
CA ALA A 23 -17.61 7.47 -0.34
C ALA A 23 -18.47 6.38 -1.01
N TRP A 24 -19.30 5.69 -0.23
CA TRP A 24 -20.25 4.72 -0.75
C TRP A 24 -21.31 5.33 -1.66
N ALA A 25 -21.90 6.45 -1.24
CA ALA A 25 -22.89 7.17 -2.03
C ALA A 25 -22.30 7.68 -3.35
N GLU A 26 -21.04 8.11 -3.34
CA GLU A 26 -20.30 8.45 -4.56
C GLU A 26 -20.12 7.22 -5.47
N ALA A 27 -19.64 6.10 -4.91
CA ALA A 27 -19.44 4.86 -5.65
C ALA A 27 -20.74 4.35 -6.30
N ALA A 28 -21.88 4.47 -5.61
CA ALA A 28 -23.18 4.07 -6.13
C ALA A 28 -23.66 4.89 -7.34
N ARG A 29 -23.18 6.13 -7.50
CA ARG A 29 -23.51 7.01 -8.65
C ARG A 29 -22.64 6.73 -9.87
N LEU A 30 -21.52 6.03 -9.71
CA LEU A 30 -20.64 5.69 -10.80
C LEU A 30 -21.27 4.59 -11.70
N PRO A 31 -21.00 4.61 -13.01
CA PRO A 31 -21.43 3.53 -13.88
C PRO A 31 -20.75 2.21 -13.47
N PRO A 32 -21.40 1.06 -13.67
CA PRO A 32 -20.76 -0.25 -13.49
C PRO A 32 -19.46 -0.34 -14.29
N GLY A 33 -18.40 -0.83 -13.65
CA GLY A 33 -17.06 -0.92 -14.23
C GLY A 33 -15.97 -0.79 -13.16
N LEU A 34 -14.72 -0.82 -13.61
CA LEU A 34 -13.56 -0.86 -12.72
C LEU A 34 -13.42 0.37 -11.83
N ILE A 35 -13.82 1.56 -12.30
CA ILE A 35 -13.80 2.80 -11.52
C ILE A 35 -14.75 2.69 -10.32
N ARG A 36 -15.99 2.24 -10.55
CA ARG A 36 -16.95 1.99 -9.47
C ARG A 36 -16.46 0.90 -8.52
N HIS A 37 -15.92 -0.19 -9.06
CA HIS A 37 -15.38 -1.28 -8.26
C HIS A 37 -14.25 -0.79 -7.35
N GLY A 38 -13.26 -0.07 -7.87
CA GLY A 38 -12.19 0.53 -7.07
C GLY A 38 -12.71 1.50 -6.00
N ALA A 39 -13.76 2.29 -6.28
CA ALA A 39 -14.37 3.15 -5.28
C ALA A 39 -15.05 2.36 -4.14
N LEU A 40 -15.73 1.25 -4.45
CA LEU A 40 -16.30 0.35 -3.43
C LEU A 40 -15.21 -0.30 -2.57
N VAL A 41 -14.11 -0.72 -3.19
CA VAL A 41 -12.93 -1.26 -2.50
C VAL A 41 -12.33 -0.23 -1.55
N GLY A 42 -12.22 1.02 -1.98
CA GLY A 42 -11.75 2.09 -1.10
C GLY A 42 -12.64 2.32 0.12
N ALA A 43 -13.97 2.32 -0.07
CA ALA A 43 -14.91 2.43 1.05
C ALA A 43 -14.84 1.19 1.99
N PHE A 44 -14.63 0.00 1.44
CA PHE A 44 -14.41 -1.22 2.21
C PHE A 44 -13.13 -1.16 3.07
N VAL A 45 -12.03 -0.65 2.52
CA VAL A 45 -10.77 -0.48 3.26
C VAL A 45 -10.98 0.47 4.45
N GLU A 46 -11.61 1.62 4.23
CA GLU A 46 -11.91 2.59 5.31
C GLU A 46 -12.83 2.00 6.39
N ALA A 47 -13.85 1.22 6.00
CA ALA A 47 -14.72 0.52 6.94
C ALA A 47 -13.95 -0.54 7.76
N SER A 48 -12.99 -1.23 7.13
CA SER A 48 -12.14 -2.22 7.79
C SER A 48 -11.21 -1.57 8.82
N GLU A 49 -10.61 -0.43 8.48
CA GLU A 49 -9.79 0.37 9.41
C GLU A 49 -10.62 0.88 10.60
N LEU A 50 -11.86 1.35 10.37
CA LEU A 50 -12.79 1.76 11.44
C LEU A 50 -13.08 0.60 12.39
N ALA A 51 -13.46 -0.57 11.86
CA ALA A 51 -13.76 -1.75 12.66
C ALA A 51 -12.54 -2.24 13.47
N GLN A 52 -11.36 -2.23 12.85
CA GLN A 52 -10.11 -2.56 13.53
C GLN A 52 -9.78 -1.56 14.65
N GLY A 53 -9.90 -0.26 14.41
CA GLY A 53 -9.62 0.78 15.40
C GLY A 53 -10.56 0.70 16.62
N LEU A 54 -11.84 0.37 16.41
CA LEU A 54 -12.80 0.15 17.49
C LEU A 54 -12.49 -1.12 18.29
N ALA A 55 -12.11 -2.22 17.62
CA ALA A 55 -11.70 -3.45 18.30
C ALA A 55 -10.38 -3.27 19.08
N ASP A 56 -9.45 -2.47 18.55
CA ASP A 56 -8.22 -2.10 19.25
C ASP A 56 -8.50 -1.27 20.51
N LEU A 57 -9.41 -0.29 20.44
CA LEU A 57 -9.83 0.49 21.60
C LEU A 57 -10.42 -0.40 22.71
N GLU A 58 -11.34 -1.31 22.38
CA GLU A 58 -11.92 -2.22 23.37
C GLU A 58 -10.88 -3.18 23.95
N PHE A 59 -9.93 -3.65 23.15
CA PHE A 59 -8.85 -4.51 23.64
C PHE A 59 -7.88 -3.77 24.57
N GLU A 60 -7.55 -2.52 24.27
CA GLU A 60 -6.72 -1.69 25.14
C GLU A 60 -7.40 -1.49 26.51
N ALA A 61 -8.72 -1.41 26.55
CA ALA A 61 -9.49 -1.30 27.78
C ALA A 61 -9.65 -2.63 28.55
N ALA A 62 -9.92 -3.74 27.85
CA ALA A 62 -10.24 -5.02 28.48
C ALA A 62 -9.03 -5.95 28.68
N GLY A 63 -7.96 -5.78 27.87
CA GLY A 63 -6.79 -6.65 27.85
C GLY A 63 -6.99 -8.00 27.15
N GLU A 64 -8.15 -8.23 26.55
CA GLU A 64 -8.54 -9.46 25.85
C GLU A 64 -9.48 -9.20 24.67
N ASP A 65 -9.46 -10.10 23.68
CA ASP A 65 -10.40 -10.15 22.54
C ASP A 65 -11.79 -10.61 22.99
N ASP A 66 -12.83 -10.02 22.42
CA ASP A 66 -14.22 -10.33 22.75
C ASP A 66 -15.14 -10.13 21.54
N VAL A 67 -16.42 -10.49 21.69
CA VAL A 67 -17.48 -10.31 20.69
C VAL A 67 -18.56 -9.37 21.22
N THR A 68 -18.24 -8.08 21.29
CA THR A 68 -19.12 -7.01 21.80
C THR A 68 -20.18 -6.59 20.78
N ALA A 69 -21.18 -5.84 21.24
CA ALA A 69 -22.18 -5.24 20.36
C ALA A 69 -21.54 -4.23 19.39
N LEU A 70 -20.56 -3.46 19.86
CA LEU A 70 -19.82 -2.49 19.06
C LEU A 70 -19.04 -3.18 17.93
N GLN A 71 -18.24 -4.20 18.26
CA GLN A 71 -17.51 -4.98 17.24
C GLN A 71 -18.46 -5.69 16.28
N GLY A 72 -19.58 -6.21 16.78
CA GLY A 72 -20.61 -6.82 15.94
C GLY A 72 -21.22 -5.84 14.92
N ALA A 73 -21.57 -4.63 15.37
CA ALA A 73 -22.12 -3.59 14.49
C ALA A 73 -21.06 -3.08 13.49
N ALA A 74 -19.82 -2.88 13.94
CA ALA A 74 -18.73 -2.45 13.06
C ALA A 74 -18.44 -3.50 11.97
N MET A 75 -18.36 -4.78 12.35
CA MET A 75 -18.16 -5.86 11.40
C MET A 75 -19.35 -6.06 10.46
N ALA A 76 -20.58 -5.73 10.89
CA ALA A 76 -21.75 -5.76 10.01
C ALA A 76 -21.61 -4.76 8.85
N VAL A 77 -21.14 -3.53 9.14
CA VAL A 77 -20.81 -2.52 8.11
C VAL A 77 -19.73 -3.04 7.15
N VAL A 78 -18.66 -3.65 7.68
CA VAL A 78 -17.60 -4.25 6.85
C VAL A 78 -18.14 -5.38 5.98
N MET A 79 -19.04 -6.22 6.48
CA MET A 79 -19.65 -7.32 5.73
C MET A 79 -20.56 -6.82 4.60
N GLU A 80 -21.30 -5.73 4.79
CA GLU A 80 -22.05 -5.09 3.71
C GLU A 80 -21.11 -4.55 2.63
N ALA A 81 -20.01 -3.93 3.05
CA ALA A 81 -18.94 -3.51 2.17
C ALA A 81 -18.32 -4.65 1.35
N ALA A 82 -17.94 -5.72 2.02
CA ALA A 82 -17.36 -6.92 1.41
C ALA A 82 -18.31 -7.56 0.39
N ARG A 83 -19.61 -7.64 0.68
CA ARG A 83 -20.61 -8.18 -0.27
C ARG A 83 -20.75 -7.32 -1.52
N ALA A 84 -20.73 -6.00 -1.37
CA ALA A 84 -20.80 -5.09 -2.52
C ALA A 84 -19.55 -5.18 -3.41
N VAL A 85 -18.37 -5.29 -2.80
CA VAL A 85 -17.10 -5.54 -3.50
C VAL A 85 -17.19 -6.86 -4.27
N ALA A 86 -17.56 -7.96 -3.61
CA ALA A 86 -17.69 -9.28 -4.23
C ALA A 86 -18.74 -9.33 -5.35
N GLN A 87 -19.89 -8.66 -5.17
CA GLN A 87 -20.93 -8.56 -6.19
C GLN A 87 -20.43 -7.76 -7.39
N SER A 88 -19.79 -6.61 -7.15
CA SER A 88 -19.21 -5.77 -8.20
C SER A 88 -18.17 -6.56 -8.98
N TRP A 89 -17.25 -7.24 -8.29
CA TRP A 89 -16.21 -8.11 -8.85
C TRP A 89 -16.78 -9.20 -9.75
N SER A 90 -17.77 -9.95 -9.27
CA SER A 90 -18.37 -11.08 -10.00
C SER A 90 -19.14 -10.68 -11.26
N LEU A 91 -19.56 -9.42 -11.36
CA LEU A 91 -20.38 -8.91 -12.47
C LEU A 91 -19.59 -8.16 -13.55
N LEU A 92 -18.30 -7.90 -13.33
CA LEU A 92 -17.43 -7.21 -14.30
C LEU A 92 -17.35 -7.91 -15.67
N PRO A 93 -17.24 -9.26 -15.79
CA PRO A 93 -17.09 -9.94 -17.08
C PRO A 93 -18.36 -9.92 -17.96
N LEU A 94 -19.54 -9.74 -17.36
CA LEU A 94 -20.83 -9.92 -18.04
C LEU A 94 -21.24 -8.73 -18.93
N ARG A 95 -20.42 -7.68 -19.05
CA ARG A 95 -20.85 -6.40 -19.66
C ARG A 95 -20.00 -5.83 -20.79
N GLU A 96 -18.83 -6.39 -21.09
CA GLU A 96 -18.11 -6.04 -22.33
C GLU A 96 -18.81 -6.62 -23.58
N LYS A 97 -19.54 -7.74 -23.44
CA LYS A 97 -20.35 -8.30 -24.55
C LYS A 97 -21.60 -7.49 -24.91
N VAL A 98 -22.09 -6.60 -24.04
CA VAL A 98 -23.29 -5.79 -24.31
C VAL A 98 -22.93 -4.42 -24.90
N ALA A 99 -21.77 -3.86 -24.56
CA ALA A 99 -21.30 -2.61 -25.15
C ALA A 99 -20.79 -2.77 -26.60
N GLY A 100 -20.28 -3.95 -26.97
CA GLY A 100 -19.79 -4.23 -28.34
C GLY A 100 -20.86 -4.71 -29.35
N GLY A 101 -22.12 -4.88 -28.93
CA GLY A 101 -23.18 -5.52 -29.74
C GLY A 101 -24.10 -4.60 -30.54
N ALA A 102 -23.92 -3.27 -30.49
CA ALA A 102 -24.74 -2.32 -31.24
C ALA A 102 -24.16 -2.09 -32.65
N GLY A 103 -24.13 -3.13 -33.49
CA GLY A 103 -23.50 -3.04 -34.81
C GLY A 103 -23.96 -4.14 -35.78
N ARG A 104 -25.13 -3.93 -36.37
CA ARG A 104 -25.60 -4.48 -37.68
C ARG A 104 -25.59 -6.02 -37.84
N MET A 105 -26.76 -6.58 -38.14
CA MET A 105 -26.96 -7.26 -39.42
C MET A 105 -28.46 -7.37 -39.78
N ARG A 106 -28.87 -6.61 -40.80
CA ARG A 106 -29.90 -7.02 -41.76
C ARG A 106 -29.20 -7.87 -42.81
N GLY A 107 -29.80 -8.97 -43.26
CA GLY A 107 -29.44 -9.59 -44.54
C GLY A 107 -29.39 -11.12 -44.54
N ALA A 108 -30.51 -11.71 -44.95
CA ALA A 108 -30.69 -12.89 -45.80
C ALA A 108 -29.57 -13.96 -45.91
N GLY A 109 -29.91 -15.15 -45.43
CA GLY A 109 -29.89 -16.43 -46.15
C GLY A 109 -28.72 -16.78 -47.08
N ALA A 110 -27.89 -17.72 -46.64
CA ALA A 110 -27.32 -18.75 -47.51
C ALA A 110 -26.98 -19.98 -46.67
N GLU A 111 -27.59 -21.11 -47.02
CA GLU A 111 -27.29 -22.45 -46.51
C GLU A 111 -25.88 -22.87 -46.94
N VAL A 112 -25.09 -23.40 -46.01
CA VAL A 112 -24.01 -24.34 -46.33
C VAL A 112 -24.03 -25.47 -45.32
N SER A 113 -24.42 -26.64 -45.83
CA SER A 113 -24.31 -27.95 -45.20
C SER A 113 -22.85 -28.42 -45.14
N GLY A 114 -22.39 -28.90 -44.00
CA GLY A 114 -21.08 -29.56 -43.88
C GLY A 114 -20.89 -30.18 -42.51
N ARG A 115 -21.11 -31.50 -42.42
CA ARG A 115 -20.97 -32.32 -41.22
C ARG A 115 -19.50 -32.47 -40.81
N GLY A 116 -19.24 -32.31 -39.51
CA GLY A 116 -17.95 -32.61 -38.86
C GLY A 116 -18.07 -32.39 -37.36
N ALA A 117 -18.87 -33.22 -36.69
CA ALA A 117 -19.07 -33.17 -35.25
C ALA A 117 -17.88 -33.80 -34.53
N VAL A 118 -17.20 -33.01 -33.69
CA VAL A 118 -16.39 -33.51 -32.57
C VAL A 118 -17.08 -33.00 -31.31
N GLU A 119 -17.71 -33.91 -30.57
CA GLU A 119 -18.34 -33.64 -29.28
C GLU A 119 -17.28 -33.22 -28.26
N PHE A 120 -17.27 -31.95 -27.89
CA PHE A 120 -16.80 -31.53 -26.58
C PHE A 120 -18.02 -31.38 -25.68
N ALA A 121 -18.07 -32.21 -24.64
CA ALA A 121 -19.12 -32.18 -23.62
C ALA A 121 -19.20 -30.78 -23.00
N SER A 122 -20.23 -30.04 -23.40
CA SER A 122 -20.62 -28.76 -22.84
C SER A 122 -21.17 -28.95 -21.42
N LEU A 123 -20.46 -28.43 -20.42
CA LEU A 123 -21.02 -28.19 -19.09
C LEU A 123 -22.18 -27.17 -19.21
N PRO A 124 -23.26 -27.30 -18.41
CA PRO A 124 -24.42 -26.43 -18.54
C PRO A 124 -24.05 -25.00 -18.13
N THR A 125 -23.87 -24.13 -19.11
CA THR A 125 -23.98 -22.68 -18.92
C THR A 125 -25.45 -22.38 -18.61
N SER A 126 -25.81 -22.34 -17.32
CA SER A 126 -27.05 -21.70 -16.93
C SER A 126 -26.98 -20.25 -17.41
N ARG A 127 -27.82 -19.92 -18.40
CA ARG A 127 -28.02 -18.54 -18.86
C ARG A 127 -28.65 -17.76 -17.72
N ILE A 128 -27.83 -17.18 -16.86
CA ILE A 128 -28.27 -16.13 -15.95
C ILE A 128 -28.49 -14.90 -16.83
N HIS A 129 -29.73 -14.70 -17.28
CA HIS A 129 -30.16 -13.36 -17.66
C HIS A 129 -30.05 -12.49 -16.40
N PRO A 130 -29.26 -11.40 -16.38
CA PRO A 130 -29.29 -10.48 -15.26
C PRO A 130 -30.69 -9.85 -15.24
N SER A 131 -31.53 -10.28 -14.30
CA SER A 131 -32.75 -9.55 -13.98
C SER A 131 -32.37 -8.14 -13.52
N SER A 132 -33.29 -7.19 -13.65
CA SER A 132 -33.14 -5.82 -13.13
C SER A 132 -32.79 -5.77 -11.64
N ASP A 133 -32.94 -6.85 -10.88
CA ASP A 133 -32.53 -6.94 -9.48
C ASP A 133 -31.00 -7.04 -9.31
N ALA A 134 -30.26 -7.60 -10.27
CA ALA A 134 -28.79 -7.61 -10.27
C ALA A 134 -28.17 -6.23 -10.57
N LEU A 135 -29.01 -5.23 -10.88
CA LEU A 135 -28.66 -3.83 -11.11
C LEU A 135 -28.98 -2.92 -9.93
N ARG A 136 -29.59 -3.43 -8.85
CA ARG A 136 -29.84 -2.63 -7.65
C ARG A 136 -28.50 -2.12 -7.10
N ALA A 137 -28.48 -0.86 -6.69
CA ALA A 137 -27.35 -0.34 -5.92
C ALA A 137 -27.11 -1.27 -4.73
N PRO A 138 -25.86 -1.67 -4.44
CA PRO A 138 -25.58 -2.48 -3.27
C PRO A 138 -26.15 -1.74 -2.04
N PRO A 139 -26.73 -2.47 -1.07
CA PRO A 139 -27.29 -1.85 0.13
C PRO A 139 -26.22 -0.93 0.73
N SER A 140 -26.61 0.31 1.01
CA SER A 140 -25.69 1.28 1.59
C SER A 140 -25.49 0.94 3.07
N PRO A 141 -24.25 0.93 3.58
CA PRO A 141 -24.01 0.84 5.02
C PRO A 141 -24.69 1.97 5.80
N ALA A 142 -25.04 3.08 5.13
CA ALA A 142 -25.78 4.19 5.71
C ALA A 142 -27.25 3.86 6.09
N ARG A 143 -27.80 2.69 5.75
CA ARG A 143 -29.17 2.29 6.15
C ARG A 143 -29.13 0.99 6.97
N GLY A 144 -29.53 1.07 8.24
CA GLY A 144 -29.58 -0.09 9.13
C GLY A 144 -28.32 -0.22 9.98
N GLU A 145 -27.28 -0.90 9.46
CA GLU A 145 -26.09 -1.25 10.26
C GLU A 145 -25.22 -0.03 10.61
N GLY A 146 -25.13 0.98 9.74
CA GLY A 146 -24.43 2.24 10.06
C GLY A 146 -25.10 3.04 11.19
N GLU A 147 -26.43 3.11 11.24
CA GLU A 147 -27.16 3.75 12.35
C GLU A 147 -26.96 3.00 13.66
N ARG A 148 -26.97 1.66 13.62
CA ARG A 148 -26.67 0.82 14.79
C ARG A 148 -25.24 1.03 15.28
N LEU A 149 -24.27 1.06 14.36
CA LEU A 149 -22.88 1.36 14.72
C LEU A 149 -22.78 2.74 15.34
N ARG A 150 -23.36 3.76 14.70
CA ARG A 150 -23.35 5.16 15.18
C ARG A 150 -23.86 5.31 16.60
N ALA A 151 -24.91 4.56 16.97
CA ALA A 151 -25.46 4.56 18.33
C ALA A 151 -24.52 3.95 19.38
N LEU A 152 -23.54 3.15 18.97
CA LEU A 152 -22.56 2.48 19.83
C LEU A 152 -21.18 3.14 19.78
N LEU A 153 -20.96 4.10 18.87
CA LEU A 153 -19.65 4.74 18.70
C LEU A 153 -19.24 5.51 19.96
N PRO A 154 -17.98 5.37 20.42
CA PRO A 154 -17.45 6.13 21.54
C PRO A 154 -17.23 7.59 21.15
N ASP A 155 -17.12 8.45 22.16
CA ASP A 155 -16.71 9.86 21.97
C ASP A 155 -15.18 10.02 21.88
N ALA A 156 -14.44 9.00 22.32
CA ALA A 156 -12.98 8.97 22.21
C ALA A 156 -12.54 8.75 20.76
N ALA A 157 -11.47 9.42 20.36
CA ALA A 157 -10.81 9.16 19.09
C ALA A 157 -10.26 7.73 19.06
N ILE A 158 -10.34 7.08 17.90
CA ILE A 158 -9.75 5.77 17.67
C ILE A 158 -8.36 5.92 17.07
N ARG A 159 -7.48 4.99 17.42
CA ARG A 159 -6.16 4.86 16.79
C ARG A 159 -6.28 3.97 15.55
N ALA A 160 -6.44 4.56 14.39
CA ALA A 160 -6.49 3.86 13.11
C ALA A 160 -5.07 3.62 12.57
N LYS A 161 -4.77 2.37 12.21
CA LYS A 161 -3.54 2.00 11.50
C LYS A 161 -3.87 1.91 10.00
N GLN A 162 -2.99 2.45 9.16
CA GLN A 162 -3.12 2.27 7.72
C GLN A 162 -3.00 0.80 7.35
N ALA A 163 -3.90 0.31 6.51
CA ALA A 163 -3.81 -1.05 5.96
C ALA A 163 -2.67 -1.16 4.92
N GLU A 164 -1.46 -1.46 5.39
CA GLU A 164 -0.23 -1.45 4.59
C GLU A 164 -0.30 -2.34 3.34
N GLY A 165 -0.83 -3.57 3.44
CA GLY A 165 -1.02 -4.45 2.29
C GLY A 165 -1.82 -3.83 1.14
N HIS A 166 -2.87 -3.09 1.46
CA HIS A 166 -3.69 -2.36 0.49
C HIS A 166 -2.97 -1.13 -0.05
N ALA A 167 -2.25 -0.40 0.80
CA ALA A 167 -1.57 0.84 0.42
C ALA A 167 -0.33 0.60 -0.45
N PHE A 168 0.35 -0.54 -0.27
CA PHE A 168 1.74 -0.66 -0.67
C PHE A 168 2.12 -1.95 -1.39
N TYR A 169 1.53 -3.08 -1.02
CA TYR A 169 1.94 -4.41 -1.48
C TYR A 169 1.05 -5.00 -2.57
N ALA A 170 0.08 -4.22 -3.07
CA ALA A 170 -0.91 -4.71 -4.03
C ALA A 170 -1.66 -5.95 -3.51
N LEU A 171 -2.01 -5.94 -2.22
CA LEU A 171 -2.87 -6.97 -1.63
C LEU A 171 -4.34 -6.60 -1.88
N TYR A 172 -5.02 -7.39 -2.71
CA TYR A 172 -6.40 -7.13 -3.12
C TYR A 172 -7.39 -7.89 -2.21
N PRO A 173 -8.40 -7.24 -1.63
CA PRO A 173 -9.46 -7.92 -0.87
C PRO A 173 -10.12 -9.07 -1.67
N GLU A 174 -10.20 -8.93 -2.99
CA GLU A 174 -10.71 -9.91 -3.95
C GLU A 174 -9.93 -11.23 -3.92
N ALA A 175 -8.63 -11.19 -3.63
CA ALA A 175 -7.79 -12.38 -3.53
C ALA A 175 -8.30 -13.32 -2.42
N TYR A 176 -8.71 -12.75 -1.29
CA TYR A 176 -9.25 -13.52 -0.15
C TYR A 176 -10.64 -14.05 -0.44
N PHE A 177 -11.44 -13.29 -1.20
CA PHE A 177 -12.72 -13.79 -1.72
C PHE A 177 -12.51 -15.01 -2.61
N GLU A 178 -11.63 -14.94 -3.62
CA GLU A 178 -11.38 -16.05 -4.54
C GLU A 178 -10.75 -17.26 -3.85
N ALA A 179 -9.77 -17.05 -2.97
CA ALA A 179 -9.14 -18.12 -2.22
C ALA A 179 -10.17 -18.87 -1.33
N ALA A 180 -11.04 -18.11 -0.65
CA ALA A 180 -12.03 -18.68 0.27
C ALA A 180 -13.18 -19.43 -0.42
N ARG A 181 -13.44 -19.19 -1.71
CA ARG A 181 -14.44 -19.95 -2.49
C ARG A 181 -14.10 -21.44 -2.62
N THR A 182 -12.85 -21.81 -2.39
CA THR A 182 -12.38 -23.21 -2.41
C THR A 182 -12.60 -23.94 -1.07
N LEU A 183 -13.08 -23.23 -0.05
CA LEU A 183 -13.38 -23.76 1.26
C LEU A 183 -14.77 -24.42 1.30
N PRO A 184 -15.03 -25.29 2.29
CA PRO A 184 -16.39 -25.73 2.57
C PRO A 184 -17.34 -24.54 2.79
N SER A 185 -18.57 -24.66 2.28
CA SER A 185 -19.59 -23.63 2.46
C SER A 185 -19.81 -23.32 3.94
N ALA A 186 -19.98 -22.04 4.26
CA ALA A 186 -20.19 -21.51 5.59
C ALA A 186 -19.02 -21.75 6.57
N THR A 187 -17.79 -21.95 6.08
CA THR A 187 -16.57 -21.97 6.91
C THR A 187 -16.45 -20.65 7.69
N PRO A 188 -16.40 -20.66 9.04
CA PRO A 188 -16.13 -19.47 9.81
C PRO A 188 -14.69 -18.99 9.61
N VAL A 189 -14.53 -17.68 9.64
CA VAL A 189 -13.23 -17.03 9.46
C VAL A 189 -12.92 -16.20 10.70
N VAL A 190 -11.66 -16.25 11.13
CA VAL A 190 -11.09 -15.34 12.13
C VAL A 190 -10.02 -14.49 11.46
N GLY A 191 -10.10 -13.17 11.65
CA GLY A 191 -9.09 -12.23 11.16
C GLY A 191 -8.05 -11.93 12.22
N LEU A 192 -6.78 -11.83 11.85
CA LEU A 192 -5.75 -11.32 12.77
C LEU A 192 -5.71 -9.78 12.63
N ARG A 193 -5.86 -9.06 13.75
CA ARG A 193 -5.99 -7.59 13.78
C ARG A 193 -4.76 -6.90 13.17
N SER A 194 -4.97 -5.67 12.71
CA SER A 194 -4.36 -5.05 11.50
C SER A 194 -5.29 -5.30 10.30
N ILE A 195 -4.73 -5.42 9.10
CA ILE A 195 -5.45 -5.64 7.85
C ILE A 195 -6.31 -6.92 7.83
N GLY A 196 -5.96 -7.96 8.60
CA GLY A 196 -6.65 -9.24 8.62
C GLY A 196 -8.13 -9.19 9.04
N ALA A 197 -8.58 -8.16 9.77
CA ALA A 197 -10.00 -7.98 10.08
C ALA A 197 -10.86 -7.78 8.82
N GLY A 198 -10.40 -6.93 7.89
CA GLY A 198 -11.06 -6.74 6.59
C GLY A 198 -10.92 -7.96 5.69
N LEU A 199 -9.71 -8.53 5.60
CA LEU A 199 -9.45 -9.72 4.78
C LEU A 199 -10.33 -10.91 5.19
N ALA A 200 -10.55 -11.09 6.50
CA ALA A 200 -11.48 -12.10 7.02
C ALA A 200 -12.93 -11.88 6.56
N ALA A 201 -13.37 -10.64 6.40
CA ALA A 201 -14.72 -10.33 5.92
C ALA A 201 -14.88 -10.73 4.44
N MET A 202 -13.90 -10.43 3.59
CA MET A 202 -13.90 -10.89 2.19
C MET A 202 -13.85 -12.42 2.09
N ALA A 203 -13.00 -13.07 2.89
CA ALA A 203 -12.94 -14.52 2.96
C ALA A 203 -14.26 -15.13 3.44
N ALA A 204 -14.91 -14.54 4.45
CA ALA A 204 -16.21 -14.97 4.93
C ALA A 204 -17.28 -14.86 3.85
N VAL A 205 -17.28 -13.78 3.06
CA VAL A 205 -18.18 -13.64 1.90
C VAL A 205 -17.87 -14.71 0.83
N GLY A 206 -16.59 -14.98 0.53
CA GLY A 206 -16.17 -15.99 -0.44
C GLY A 206 -16.58 -17.42 -0.04
N ALA A 207 -16.48 -17.74 1.24
CA ALA A 207 -16.90 -19.03 1.80
C ALA A 207 -18.43 -19.14 2.02
N GLY A 208 -19.21 -18.07 1.78
CA GLY A 208 -20.64 -18.04 2.08
C GLY A 208 -20.96 -18.13 3.58
N GLY A 209 -20.05 -17.62 4.42
CA GLY A 209 -20.11 -17.68 5.88
C GLY A 209 -20.79 -16.48 6.55
N LYS A 210 -20.82 -16.54 7.88
CA LYS A 210 -21.27 -15.44 8.75
C LYS A 210 -20.15 -14.42 8.96
N ALA A 211 -20.50 -13.26 9.54
CA ALA A 211 -19.53 -12.25 9.92
C ALA A 211 -18.38 -12.84 10.78
N PRO A 212 -17.11 -12.57 10.42
CA PRO A 212 -15.97 -13.04 11.18
C PRO A 212 -15.87 -12.31 12.53
N PHE A 213 -14.97 -12.76 13.38
CA PHE A 213 -14.44 -11.95 14.48
C PHE A 213 -12.92 -11.79 14.29
N SER A 214 -12.31 -10.87 15.01
CA SER A 214 -10.87 -10.63 14.93
C SER A 214 -10.16 -10.95 16.24
N LEU A 215 -8.89 -11.34 16.15
CA LEU A 215 -8.00 -11.58 17.29
C LEU A 215 -6.77 -10.69 17.22
N ARG A 216 -6.23 -10.24 18.35
CA ARG A 216 -4.91 -9.56 18.42
C ARG A 216 -3.89 -10.46 19.07
N PRO A 217 -2.97 -11.01 18.27
CA PRO A 217 -1.75 -11.59 18.79
C PRO A 217 -0.94 -10.56 19.59
N VAL A 218 -0.66 -10.85 20.86
CA VAL A 218 0.14 -10.00 21.77
C VAL A 218 1.40 -10.71 22.25
N GLY A 219 2.24 -10.04 23.03
CA GLY A 219 3.51 -10.61 23.51
C GLY A 219 4.65 -10.43 22.52
N HIS A 220 5.71 -11.22 22.67
CA HIS A 220 6.94 -11.09 21.89
C HIS A 220 6.66 -11.30 20.38
N PRO A 221 7.28 -10.53 19.46
CA PRO A 221 7.01 -10.64 18.02
C PRO A 221 7.16 -12.05 17.44
N PHE A 222 8.05 -12.86 18.00
CA PHE A 222 8.27 -14.25 17.57
C PHE A 222 7.57 -15.30 18.43
N ARG A 223 6.88 -14.89 19.50
CA ARG A 223 6.14 -15.77 20.42
C ARG A 223 4.86 -15.07 20.84
N ARG A 224 3.93 -15.01 19.89
CA ARG A 224 2.64 -14.35 20.10
C ARG A 224 1.69 -15.23 20.88
N GLU A 225 0.76 -14.61 21.59
CA GLU A 225 -0.28 -15.27 22.36
C GLU A 225 -1.65 -14.62 22.09
N ILE A 226 -2.72 -15.39 22.25
CA ILE A 226 -4.11 -14.90 22.16
C ILE A 226 -4.69 -14.77 23.57
N ARG A 227 -5.27 -13.60 23.86
CA ARG A 227 -6.07 -13.35 25.05
C ARG A 227 -7.51 -13.19 24.61
N ALA A 228 -8.40 -14.09 25.06
CA ALA A 228 -9.79 -14.12 24.64
C ALA A 228 -10.73 -14.31 25.83
N SER A 229 -11.82 -13.55 25.82
CA SER A 229 -12.87 -13.57 26.84
C SER A 229 -13.57 -14.93 26.93
N ALA A 230 -14.18 -15.20 28.09
CA ALA A 230 -15.01 -16.40 28.27
C ALA A 230 -16.18 -16.47 27.25
N ARG A 231 -16.73 -15.31 26.86
CA ARG A 231 -17.82 -15.21 25.89
C ARG A 231 -17.35 -15.62 24.49
N LEU A 232 -16.17 -15.17 24.07
CA LEU A 232 -15.60 -15.54 22.78
C LEU A 232 -15.23 -17.03 22.74
N ARG A 233 -14.62 -17.55 23.80
CA ARG A 233 -14.32 -18.99 23.95
C ARG A 233 -15.59 -19.85 23.83
N ALA A 234 -16.65 -19.50 24.56
CA ALA A 234 -17.93 -20.19 24.47
C ALA A 234 -18.53 -20.16 23.05
N ARG A 235 -18.39 -19.04 22.32
CA ARG A 235 -18.81 -18.95 20.92
C ARG A 235 -18.05 -19.93 20.02
N VAL A 236 -16.73 -20.05 20.17
CA VAL A 236 -15.92 -20.98 19.37
C VAL A 236 -16.26 -22.42 19.70
N ALA A 237 -16.30 -22.79 20.99
CA ALA A 237 -16.64 -24.13 21.44
C ALA A 237 -18.04 -24.59 20.99
N ALA A 238 -19.00 -23.67 20.91
CA ALA A 238 -20.38 -23.97 20.49
C ALA A 238 -20.57 -24.02 18.96
N THR A 239 -19.52 -23.82 18.15
CA THR A 239 -19.62 -23.72 16.69
C THR A 239 -19.13 -25.01 16.01
N PRO A 240 -20.01 -25.99 15.72
CA PRO A 240 -19.63 -27.22 15.05
C PRO A 240 -19.37 -26.96 13.57
N VAL A 241 -18.14 -27.16 13.11
CA VAL A 241 -17.77 -26.85 11.72
C VAL A 241 -16.82 -27.86 11.10
N ALA A 242 -16.91 -27.95 9.77
CA ALA A 242 -16.01 -28.76 8.95
C ALA A 242 -14.59 -28.18 8.89
N ALA A 243 -14.46 -26.86 8.97
CA ALA A 243 -13.19 -26.15 8.98
C ALA A 243 -13.31 -24.79 9.71
N TRP A 244 -12.17 -24.27 10.17
CA TRP A 244 -11.96 -22.90 10.63
C TRP A 244 -10.87 -22.26 9.78
N ALA A 245 -11.10 -21.06 9.25
CA ALA A 245 -10.10 -20.33 8.49
C ALA A 245 -9.51 -19.17 9.32
N ILE A 246 -8.20 -19.01 9.29
CA ILE A 246 -7.49 -17.85 9.86
C ILE A 246 -7.01 -17.00 8.68
N ALA A 247 -7.35 -15.71 8.66
CA ALA A 247 -7.00 -14.79 7.58
C ALA A 247 -6.13 -13.63 8.08
N ASP A 248 -5.02 -13.39 7.39
CA ASP A 248 -4.12 -12.26 7.60
C ASP A 248 -3.20 -12.06 6.38
N GLU A 249 -2.48 -10.94 6.32
CA GLU A 249 -1.47 -10.66 5.30
C GLU A 249 -0.25 -11.60 5.40
N GLY A 250 0.16 -12.00 6.60
CA GLY A 250 1.37 -12.81 6.81
C GLY A 250 1.38 -14.17 6.08
N PRO A 251 2.39 -15.02 6.33
CA PRO A 251 3.32 -14.98 7.46
C PRO A 251 4.53 -14.07 7.21
N GLY A 252 4.95 -13.34 8.26
CA GLY A 252 6.21 -12.59 8.26
C GLY A 252 7.42 -13.44 8.69
N LEU A 253 8.40 -12.79 9.34
CA LEU A 253 9.66 -13.43 9.75
C LEU A 253 9.52 -14.69 10.61
N SER A 254 8.47 -14.80 11.43
CA SER A 254 8.25 -15.93 12.33
C SER A 254 6.94 -16.70 12.10
N GLY A 255 5.96 -16.11 11.40
CA GLY A 255 4.60 -16.67 11.32
C GLY A 255 3.87 -16.78 12.66
N SER A 256 4.39 -16.19 13.74
CA SER A 256 3.91 -16.37 15.12
C SER A 256 2.44 -15.97 15.33
N SER A 257 1.94 -14.97 14.61
CA SER A 257 0.54 -14.54 14.67
C SER A 257 -0.43 -15.65 14.22
N PHE A 258 -0.14 -16.30 13.08
CA PHE A 258 -0.90 -17.46 12.61
C PHE A 258 -0.77 -18.64 13.57
N GLY A 259 0.46 -18.91 14.03
CA GLY A 259 0.75 -19.97 14.98
C GLY A 259 -0.06 -19.84 16.27
N ALA A 260 -0.05 -18.65 16.88
CA ALA A 260 -0.77 -18.35 18.11
C ALA A 260 -2.29 -18.51 17.97
N ALA A 261 -2.86 -18.06 16.84
CA ALA A 261 -4.29 -18.23 16.57
C ALA A 261 -4.66 -19.71 16.39
N ALA A 262 -3.81 -20.50 15.72
CA ALA A 262 -4.01 -21.93 15.59
C ALA A 262 -3.90 -22.67 16.93
N ASP A 263 -2.88 -22.34 17.75
CA ASP A 263 -2.71 -22.88 19.10
C ASP A 263 -3.95 -22.61 19.96
N TRP A 264 -4.49 -21.39 19.87
CA TRP A 264 -5.71 -21.02 20.58
C TRP A 264 -6.93 -21.82 20.10
N LEU A 265 -7.16 -21.95 18.79
CA LEU A 265 -8.27 -22.75 18.27
C LEU A 265 -8.17 -24.23 18.69
N GLU A 266 -6.97 -24.80 18.67
CA GLU A 266 -6.73 -26.17 19.16
C GLU A 266 -7.05 -26.32 20.65
N ALA A 267 -6.67 -25.33 21.47
CA ALA A 267 -7.00 -25.30 22.89
C ALA A 267 -8.52 -25.21 23.15
N GLU A 268 -9.28 -24.58 22.25
CA GLU A 268 -10.75 -24.55 22.26
C GLU A 268 -11.40 -25.81 21.64
N GLY A 269 -10.61 -26.82 21.28
CA GLY A 269 -11.10 -28.11 20.81
C GLY A 269 -11.27 -28.23 19.29
N VAL A 270 -10.75 -27.28 18.50
CA VAL A 270 -10.74 -27.39 17.04
C VAL A 270 -9.59 -28.32 16.61
N PRO A 271 -9.84 -29.45 15.94
CA PRO A 271 -8.77 -30.32 15.47
C PRO A 271 -7.85 -29.60 14.47
N ALA A 272 -6.53 -29.78 14.58
CA ALA A 272 -5.55 -29.18 13.66
C ALA A 272 -5.86 -29.45 12.18
N SER A 273 -6.40 -30.63 11.84
CA SER A 273 -6.81 -31.00 10.48
C SER A 273 -8.00 -30.19 9.93
N ARG A 274 -8.70 -29.44 10.79
CA ARG A 274 -9.79 -28.54 10.41
C ARG A 274 -9.36 -27.07 10.34
N ILE A 275 -8.10 -26.75 10.68
CA ILE A 275 -7.59 -25.39 10.62
C ILE A 275 -7.01 -25.13 9.22
N VAL A 276 -7.44 -24.02 8.62
CA VAL A 276 -7.01 -23.56 7.30
C VAL A 276 -6.39 -22.19 7.44
N PHE A 277 -5.27 -21.95 6.77
CA PHE A 277 -4.66 -20.62 6.72
C PHE A 277 -5.00 -19.94 5.39
N LEU A 278 -5.36 -18.66 5.46
CA LEU A 278 -5.55 -17.76 4.32
C LEU A 278 -4.49 -16.65 4.39
N PRO A 279 -3.27 -16.91 3.90
CA PRO A 279 -2.22 -15.89 3.77
C PRO A 279 -2.32 -15.09 2.47
N SER A 280 -1.52 -14.03 2.37
CA SER A 280 -1.34 -13.29 1.11
C SER A 280 -0.50 -14.05 0.06
N HIS A 281 0.28 -15.05 0.49
CA HIS A 281 1.17 -15.83 -0.38
C HIS A 281 1.35 -17.28 0.10
N ALA A 282 1.74 -18.17 -0.82
CA ALA A 282 1.92 -19.60 -0.52
C ALA A 282 3.25 -19.93 0.21
N GLY A 283 4.17 -18.96 0.32
CA GLY A 283 5.47 -19.12 0.97
C GLY A 283 5.42 -19.57 2.43
N ASP A 284 6.52 -20.14 2.90
CA ASP A 284 6.72 -20.49 4.31
C ASP A 284 6.98 -19.24 5.17
N PRO A 285 6.70 -19.30 6.49
CA PRO A 285 7.23 -18.34 7.45
C PRO A 285 8.75 -18.18 7.34
N GLY A 286 9.24 -16.99 7.71
CA GLY A 286 10.66 -16.68 7.67
C GLY A 286 11.53 -17.50 8.66
N PRO A 287 12.84 -17.17 8.74
CA PRO A 287 13.83 -17.96 9.47
C PRO A 287 13.63 -17.98 11.00
N GLU A 288 12.82 -17.07 11.55
CA GLU A 288 12.54 -16.97 12.99
C GLU A 288 11.30 -17.80 13.41
N ALA A 289 10.83 -18.68 12.53
CA ALA A 289 9.64 -19.49 12.77
C ALA A 289 9.90 -20.60 13.79
N ASP A 290 8.95 -20.77 14.72
CA ASP A 290 8.96 -21.92 15.61
C ASP A 290 8.83 -23.23 14.80
N PRO A 291 9.67 -24.27 15.04
CA PRO A 291 9.63 -25.50 14.27
C PRO A 291 8.27 -26.23 14.28
N ALA A 292 7.49 -26.12 15.36
CA ALA A 292 6.15 -26.70 15.44
C ALA A 292 5.16 -25.90 14.60
N HIS A 293 5.21 -24.57 14.66
CA HIS A 293 4.39 -23.70 13.81
C HIS A 293 4.71 -23.90 12.32
N LEU A 294 5.98 -24.03 11.95
CA LEU A 294 6.40 -24.30 10.57
C LEU A 294 5.90 -25.67 10.06
N ARG A 295 5.94 -26.70 10.91
CA ARG A 295 5.38 -28.02 10.57
C ARG A 295 3.88 -27.94 10.32
N ARG A 296 3.13 -27.36 11.27
CA ARG A 296 1.68 -27.13 11.13
C ARG A 296 1.37 -26.32 9.87
N TRP A 297 2.13 -25.26 9.62
CA TRP A 297 2.00 -24.42 8.43
C TRP A 297 2.01 -25.26 7.18
N ARG A 298 3.08 -26.07 6.98
CA ARG A 298 3.30 -26.89 5.79
C ARG A 298 2.23 -27.96 5.59
N GLU A 299 1.74 -28.56 6.68
CA GLU A 299 0.72 -29.61 6.66
C GLU A 299 -0.71 -29.09 6.44
N ALA A 300 -1.02 -27.85 6.87
CA ALA A 300 -2.35 -27.27 6.75
C ALA A 300 -2.74 -26.97 5.30
N ARG A 301 -4.06 -26.92 5.01
CA ARG A 301 -4.54 -26.35 3.73
C ARG A 301 -4.30 -24.85 3.74
N ARG A 302 -3.80 -24.32 2.61
CA ARG A 302 -3.47 -22.89 2.43
C ARG A 302 -3.89 -22.40 1.05
N PRO A 303 -5.20 -22.26 0.76
CA PRO A 303 -5.62 -21.70 -0.52
C PRO A 303 -5.21 -20.22 -0.57
N THR A 304 -4.58 -19.85 -1.68
CA THR A 304 -4.10 -18.49 -1.94
C THR A 304 -4.53 -18.08 -3.35
N ALA A 305 -4.74 -16.79 -3.52
CA ALA A 305 -4.77 -16.12 -4.81
C ALA A 305 -3.93 -14.86 -4.66
N ASP A 306 -3.25 -14.44 -5.72
CA ASP A 306 -2.47 -13.21 -5.72
C ASP A 306 -2.93 -12.24 -6.83
N PHE A 307 -2.26 -11.10 -6.92
CA PHE A 307 -2.57 -10.10 -7.94
C PHE A 307 -2.49 -10.65 -9.38
N ASP A 308 -1.50 -11.49 -9.64
CA ASP A 308 -1.24 -12.03 -10.98
C ASP A 308 -2.31 -13.09 -11.35
N ASP A 309 -2.79 -13.86 -10.36
CA ASP A 309 -3.96 -14.73 -10.49
C ASP A 309 -5.24 -13.96 -10.85
N LEU A 310 -5.47 -12.82 -10.20
CA LEU A 310 -6.67 -12.01 -10.41
C LEU A 310 -6.66 -11.30 -11.76
N THR A 311 -5.49 -10.81 -12.19
CA THR A 311 -5.36 -9.90 -13.34
C THR A 311 -4.72 -10.52 -14.58
N GLY A 312 -4.23 -11.76 -14.49
CA GLY A 312 -3.60 -12.47 -15.61
C GLY A 312 -4.56 -13.34 -16.44
N ARG A 313 -5.74 -13.67 -15.91
CA ARG A 313 -6.67 -14.61 -16.57
C ARG A 313 -7.46 -13.90 -17.66
N ALA A 314 -7.21 -14.26 -18.92
CA ALA A 314 -7.96 -13.76 -20.08
C ALA A 314 -9.48 -14.01 -19.99
N HIS A 315 -9.92 -14.95 -19.14
CA HIS A 315 -11.33 -15.27 -18.87
C HIS A 315 -11.66 -15.16 -17.37
N GLY A 316 -10.90 -14.32 -16.65
CA GLY A 316 -11.07 -14.08 -15.22
C GLY A 316 -12.28 -13.20 -14.88
N ALA A 317 -12.47 -12.94 -13.58
CA ALA A 317 -13.51 -12.05 -13.07
C ALA A 317 -13.29 -10.58 -13.47
N VAL A 318 -12.09 -10.22 -13.94
CA VAL A 318 -11.80 -8.90 -14.53
C VAL A 318 -11.03 -9.03 -15.83
N PRO A 319 -11.15 -8.03 -16.73
CA PRO A 319 -10.23 -7.90 -17.84
C PRO A 319 -8.78 -7.86 -17.34
N PRO A 320 -7.81 -8.38 -18.10
CA PRO A 320 -6.41 -8.28 -17.73
C PRO A 320 -5.97 -6.83 -17.52
N LEU A 321 -4.99 -6.59 -16.64
CA LEU A 321 -4.49 -5.25 -16.31
C LEU A 321 -4.20 -4.37 -17.55
N ALA A 322 -3.70 -4.99 -18.63
CA ALA A 322 -3.40 -4.30 -19.89
C ALA A 322 -4.61 -3.53 -20.47
N HIS A 323 -5.83 -4.01 -20.25
CA HIS A 323 -7.05 -3.42 -20.80
C HIS A 323 -7.72 -2.43 -19.83
N TRP A 324 -7.22 -2.30 -18.60
CA TRP A 324 -7.86 -1.45 -17.59
C TRP A 324 -7.95 0.01 -18.02
N PHE A 325 -7.07 0.48 -18.91
CA PHE A 325 -6.99 1.87 -19.35
C PHE A 325 -7.28 2.06 -20.85
N ALA A 326 -7.73 1.02 -21.57
CA ALA A 326 -7.76 1.00 -23.04
C ALA A 326 -8.52 2.18 -23.68
N ASP A 327 -9.61 2.66 -23.06
CA ASP A 327 -10.36 3.83 -23.50
C ASP A 327 -9.53 5.13 -23.52
N ARG A 328 -8.52 5.23 -22.65
CA ARG A 328 -7.63 6.40 -22.52
C ARG A 328 -6.30 6.16 -23.23
N THR A 329 -5.69 5.00 -23.00
CA THR A 329 -4.34 4.68 -23.48
C THR A 329 -4.31 4.08 -24.87
N GLY A 330 -5.44 3.61 -25.41
CA GLY A 330 -5.47 2.83 -26.64
C GLY A 330 -5.34 1.32 -26.38
N GLU A 331 -5.52 0.52 -27.44
CA GLU A 331 -5.52 -0.94 -27.34
C GLU A 331 -4.11 -1.49 -27.11
N PRO A 332 -3.93 -2.49 -26.21
CA PRO A 332 -2.63 -3.13 -25.99
C PRO A 332 -2.08 -3.78 -27.27
N LEU A 333 -0.83 -3.49 -27.60
CA LEU A 333 -0.14 -4.08 -28.77
C LEU A 333 0.75 -5.28 -28.40
N ALA A 334 1.07 -5.44 -27.11
CA ALA A 334 1.92 -6.49 -26.58
C ALA A 334 1.53 -6.81 -25.12
N PRO A 335 1.93 -7.97 -24.59
CA PRO A 335 1.83 -8.26 -23.16
C PRO A 335 2.52 -7.18 -22.31
N LEU A 336 2.04 -7.01 -21.07
CA LEU A 336 2.69 -6.14 -20.10
C LEU A 336 4.10 -6.63 -19.82
N GLU A 337 5.05 -5.70 -19.76
CA GLU A 337 6.40 -5.97 -19.29
C GLU A 337 6.51 -5.55 -17.82
N ASP A 338 6.94 -6.47 -16.95
CA ASP A 338 7.15 -6.18 -15.54
C ASP A 338 8.42 -5.33 -15.33
N LEU A 339 8.24 -4.17 -14.72
CA LEU A 339 9.29 -3.21 -14.37
C LEU A 339 9.53 -3.12 -12.86
N SER A 340 8.87 -3.97 -12.07
CA SER A 340 8.93 -3.99 -10.61
C SER A 340 10.31 -4.40 -10.08
N ALA A 341 10.55 -4.20 -8.78
CA ALA A 341 11.73 -4.72 -8.09
C ALA A 341 13.08 -4.34 -8.73
N GLY A 342 13.18 -3.15 -9.35
CA GLY A 342 14.38 -2.68 -10.02
C GLY A 342 14.53 -3.11 -11.49
N ALA A 343 13.59 -3.87 -12.06
CA ALA A 343 13.66 -4.33 -13.46
C ALA A 343 13.58 -3.17 -14.48
N TRP A 344 12.99 -2.04 -14.09
CA TRP A 344 12.96 -0.80 -14.87
C TRP A 344 14.34 -0.32 -15.35
N ARG A 345 15.42 -0.68 -14.64
CA ARG A 345 16.79 -0.27 -14.97
C ARG A 345 17.26 -0.83 -16.31
N ALA A 346 16.83 -2.05 -16.67
CA ALA A 346 17.14 -2.68 -17.95
C ALA A 346 16.61 -1.90 -19.16
N ARG A 347 15.58 -1.07 -18.96
CA ARG A 347 15.02 -0.20 -20.00
C ARG A 347 15.59 1.22 -19.99
N ARG A 348 16.16 1.65 -18.88
CA ARG A 348 16.61 3.03 -18.67
C ARG A 348 18.11 3.21 -18.80
N PHE A 349 18.89 2.15 -18.60
CA PHE A 349 20.33 2.17 -18.62
C PHE A 349 20.86 1.23 -19.70
N ALA A 350 21.99 1.61 -20.32
CA ALA A 350 22.56 0.87 -21.45
C ALA A 350 23.13 -0.49 -21.04
N ASP A 351 23.64 -0.60 -19.82
CA ASP A 351 24.27 -1.80 -19.27
C ASP A 351 24.05 -1.90 -17.75
N GLU A 352 24.21 -3.10 -17.20
CA GLU A 352 24.06 -3.34 -15.76
C GLU A 352 25.11 -2.61 -14.90
N ALA A 353 26.29 -2.29 -15.43
CA ALA A 353 27.32 -1.61 -14.65
C ALA A 353 26.91 -0.16 -14.31
N SER A 354 26.08 0.45 -15.16
CA SER A 354 25.51 1.78 -14.95
C SER A 354 24.22 1.81 -14.11
N TRP A 355 23.73 0.66 -13.64
CA TRP A 355 22.49 0.60 -12.86
C TRP A 355 22.62 1.31 -11.51
N PRO A 356 21.67 2.18 -11.14
CA PRO A 356 21.57 2.71 -9.79
C PRO A 356 21.14 1.60 -8.82
N PRO A 357 21.41 1.75 -7.52
CA PRO A 357 20.96 0.79 -6.52
C PRO A 357 19.44 0.75 -6.43
N ALA A 358 18.88 -0.45 -6.27
CA ALA A 358 17.47 -0.67 -6.02
C ALA A 358 17.26 -1.37 -4.67
N HIS A 359 16.15 -1.08 -4.01
CA HIS A 359 15.66 -1.86 -2.87
C HIS A 359 14.37 -2.57 -3.29
N PRO A 360 14.44 -3.81 -3.82
CA PRO A 360 13.28 -4.51 -4.36
C PRO A 360 12.04 -4.52 -3.46
N GLY A 361 12.22 -4.80 -2.16
CA GLY A 361 11.12 -4.82 -1.19
C GLY A 361 10.44 -3.47 -0.90
N PHE A 362 11.04 -2.34 -1.27
CA PHE A 362 10.45 -1.00 -1.16
C PHE A 362 9.91 -0.47 -2.50
N GLU A 363 10.14 -1.19 -3.59
CA GLU A 363 9.66 -0.76 -4.90
C GLU A 363 8.18 -1.11 -5.10
N ARG A 364 7.42 -0.14 -5.62
CA ARG A 364 6.06 -0.39 -6.09
C ARG A 364 6.05 -1.32 -7.30
N ARG A 365 5.01 -2.14 -7.40
CA ARG A 365 4.68 -2.89 -8.61
C ARG A 365 4.47 -1.94 -9.78
N LYS A 366 5.13 -2.22 -10.91
CA LYS A 366 5.17 -1.36 -12.09
C LYS A 366 5.16 -2.22 -13.35
N HIS A 367 4.38 -1.83 -14.36
CA HIS A 367 4.40 -2.47 -15.67
C HIS A 367 4.52 -1.44 -16.78
N LEU A 368 5.20 -1.80 -17.86
CA LEU A 368 5.18 -1.05 -19.11
C LEU A 368 4.08 -1.61 -20.01
N LEU A 369 3.16 -0.73 -20.39
CA LEU A 369 2.10 -1.00 -21.36
C LEU A 369 2.43 -0.29 -22.68
N ARG A 370 2.46 -1.04 -23.78
CA ARG A 370 2.58 -0.50 -25.15
C ARG A 370 1.25 -0.61 -25.88
N THR A 371 0.83 0.49 -26.48
CA THR A 371 -0.46 0.66 -27.15
C THR A 371 -0.27 1.35 -28.50
N ASP A 372 -1.33 1.38 -29.31
CA ASP A 372 -1.39 2.16 -30.55
C ASP A 372 -1.27 3.69 -30.33
N ARG A 373 -1.48 4.20 -29.11
CA ARG A 373 -1.30 5.63 -28.76
C ARG A 373 0.00 5.93 -28.00
N GLY A 374 0.87 4.94 -27.82
CA GLY A 374 2.19 5.09 -27.23
C GLY A 374 2.47 4.15 -26.05
N ALA A 375 3.44 4.53 -25.23
CA ALA A 375 3.88 3.75 -24.08
C ALA A 375 3.45 4.40 -22.77
N TRP A 376 3.08 3.56 -21.80
CA TRP A 376 2.53 3.97 -20.51
C TRP A 376 3.14 3.16 -19.37
N LEU A 377 3.48 3.81 -18.27
CA LEU A 377 3.83 3.18 -17.01
C LEU A 377 2.56 2.97 -16.20
N LEU A 378 2.25 1.71 -15.87
CA LEU A 378 1.20 1.36 -14.92
C LEU A 378 1.87 1.11 -13.57
N LYS A 379 1.73 2.04 -12.62
CA LYS A 379 2.35 1.96 -11.29
C LYS A 379 1.29 1.76 -10.23
N PHE A 380 1.50 0.78 -9.35
CA PHE A 380 0.63 0.61 -8.19
C PHE A 380 0.76 1.80 -7.24
N ALA A 381 -0.39 2.40 -6.93
CA ALA A 381 -0.57 3.61 -6.14
C ALA A 381 -1.29 3.35 -4.80
N GLY A 382 -1.65 2.10 -4.49
CA GLY A 382 -2.42 1.74 -3.30
C GLY A 382 -3.92 1.67 -3.57
N LEU A 383 -4.68 1.01 -2.68
CA LEU A 383 -6.13 0.96 -2.72
C LEU A 383 -6.71 1.87 -1.62
N GLY A 384 -7.73 2.65 -1.95
CA GLY A 384 -8.47 3.47 -0.98
C GLY A 384 -8.10 4.95 -1.02
N ARG A 385 -8.46 5.70 0.03
CA ARG A 385 -8.50 7.18 0.01
C ARG A 385 -7.21 7.86 -0.47
N GLU A 386 -6.06 7.24 -0.29
CA GLU A 386 -4.75 7.81 -0.64
C GLU A 386 -4.40 7.68 -2.14
N ASP A 387 -5.08 6.85 -2.91
CA ASP A 387 -4.77 6.67 -4.32
C ASP A 387 -5.15 7.92 -5.16
N ARG A 388 -6.30 8.54 -4.87
CA ARG A 388 -6.78 9.77 -5.52
C ARG A 388 -5.86 10.96 -5.25
N SER A 389 -5.37 11.10 -4.02
CA SER A 389 -4.45 12.19 -3.67
C SER A 389 -3.12 12.08 -4.43
N LYS A 390 -2.66 10.85 -4.74
CA LYS A 390 -1.49 10.61 -5.60
C LYS A 390 -1.74 11.04 -7.04
N LEU A 391 -2.91 10.74 -7.61
CA LEU A 391 -3.28 11.22 -8.95
C LEU A 391 -3.36 12.75 -9.01
N ASP A 392 -3.98 13.39 -8.02
CA ASP A 392 -4.09 14.85 -7.97
C ASP A 392 -2.72 15.52 -7.83
N ARG A 393 -1.83 14.92 -7.02
CA ARG A 393 -0.43 15.34 -6.90
C ARG A 393 0.32 15.18 -8.22
N ALA A 394 0.18 14.04 -8.89
CA ALA A 394 0.79 13.81 -10.20
C ALA A 394 0.33 14.87 -11.22
N ARG A 395 -0.98 15.16 -11.26
CA ARG A 395 -1.56 16.19 -12.14
C ARG A 395 -1.05 17.59 -11.83
N ALA A 396 -0.91 17.93 -10.55
CA ALA A 396 -0.36 19.21 -10.13
C ALA A 396 1.12 19.35 -10.52
N LEU A 397 1.94 18.31 -10.27
CA LEU A 397 3.34 18.27 -10.66
C LEU A 397 3.54 18.35 -12.18
N HIS A 398 2.73 17.63 -12.95
CA HIS A 398 2.77 17.67 -14.41
C HIS A 398 2.40 19.06 -14.95
N ARG A 399 1.31 19.67 -14.46
CA ARG A 399 0.89 21.03 -14.86
C ARG A 399 1.95 22.09 -14.54
N ALA A 400 2.66 21.95 -13.42
CA ALA A 400 3.80 22.78 -13.08
C ALA A 400 5.08 22.44 -13.89
N GLY A 401 5.01 21.44 -14.77
CA GLY A 401 6.07 21.04 -15.68
C GLY A 401 7.17 20.20 -15.03
N PHE A 402 6.97 19.67 -13.83
CA PHE A 402 7.96 18.86 -13.11
C PHE A 402 7.83 17.36 -13.38
N GLY A 403 6.62 16.83 -13.55
CA GLY A 403 6.35 15.40 -13.71
C GLY A 403 6.01 14.97 -15.14
N VAL A 404 6.02 13.66 -15.37
CA VAL A 404 5.42 13.03 -16.56
C VAL A 404 3.89 13.19 -16.55
N GLU A 405 3.26 13.02 -17.71
CA GLU A 405 1.81 13.18 -17.85
C GLU A 405 1.06 12.02 -17.17
N PRO A 406 0.24 12.25 -16.13
CA PRO A 406 -0.65 11.24 -15.59
C PRO A 406 -1.94 11.17 -16.42
N VAL A 407 -2.43 9.96 -16.67
CA VAL A 407 -3.63 9.71 -17.48
C VAL A 407 -4.84 9.57 -16.57
N ASP A 408 -4.82 8.53 -15.73
CA ASP A 408 -5.97 8.10 -14.94
C ASP A 408 -5.53 7.14 -13.83
N LEU A 409 -6.41 6.92 -12.86
CA LEU A 409 -6.22 5.98 -11.75
C LEU A 409 -7.36 4.97 -11.76
N ARG A 410 -7.04 3.68 -11.80
CA ARG A 410 -8.04 2.60 -11.80
C ARG A 410 -7.62 1.48 -10.87
N HIS A 411 -8.46 1.24 -9.86
CA HIS A 411 -8.33 0.13 -8.92
C HIS A 411 -6.88 -0.02 -8.41
N GLY A 412 -6.35 1.08 -7.90
CA GLY A 412 -5.00 1.17 -7.33
C GLY A 412 -3.84 1.21 -8.31
N PHE A 413 -4.06 1.26 -9.63
CA PHE A 413 -3.01 1.56 -10.60
C PHE A 413 -3.14 2.97 -11.16
N LEU A 414 -2.04 3.71 -11.15
CA LEU A 414 -1.89 4.99 -11.83
C LEU A 414 -1.21 4.75 -13.19
N ALA A 415 -1.85 5.20 -14.27
CA ALA A 415 -1.26 5.21 -15.60
C ALA A 415 -0.57 6.55 -15.88
N GLU A 416 0.69 6.53 -16.26
CA GLU A 416 1.50 7.71 -16.60
C GLU A 416 2.18 7.53 -17.96
N ARG A 417 2.41 8.61 -18.70
CA ARG A 417 3.14 8.55 -19.96
C ARG A 417 4.56 8.02 -19.74
N TRP A 418 4.90 6.94 -20.42
CA TRP A 418 6.28 6.50 -20.51
C TRP A 418 7.01 7.31 -21.59
N ARG A 419 8.04 8.06 -21.17
CA ARG A 419 8.90 8.84 -22.06
C ARG A 419 10.06 7.97 -22.56
N ASP A 420 9.86 7.25 -23.67
CA ASP A 420 10.94 6.49 -24.35
C ASP A 420 12.04 7.43 -24.90
N ASP A 421 11.68 8.68 -25.19
CA ASP A 421 12.55 9.73 -25.70
C ASP A 421 13.39 10.44 -24.62
N ALA A 422 13.07 10.24 -23.34
CA ALA A 422 13.80 10.81 -22.22
C ALA A 422 14.78 9.80 -21.63
N ARG A 423 15.97 10.26 -21.26
CA ARG A 423 17.01 9.43 -20.63
C ARG A 423 17.15 9.75 -19.14
N PRO A 424 17.63 8.83 -18.29
CA PRO A 424 18.04 9.17 -16.93
C PRO A 424 19.09 10.28 -16.91
N LEU A 425 19.06 11.08 -15.84
CA LEU A 425 20.14 12.00 -15.51
C LEU A 425 21.40 11.19 -15.20
N ARG A 426 22.52 11.56 -15.83
CA ARG A 426 23.79 10.85 -15.65
C ARG A 426 24.47 11.27 -14.34
N ALA A 427 25.41 10.45 -13.85
CA ALA A 427 26.14 10.73 -12.62
C ALA A 427 26.95 12.04 -12.67
N ASP A 428 27.45 12.41 -13.83
CA ASP A 428 28.20 13.65 -14.10
C ASP A 428 27.30 14.88 -14.35
N GLU A 429 25.99 14.71 -14.38
CA GLU A 429 25.02 15.78 -14.59
C GLU A 429 24.29 16.14 -13.29
N SER A 430 23.84 17.40 -13.22
CA SER A 430 23.00 17.89 -12.13
C SER A 430 21.68 18.48 -12.65
N VAL A 431 20.72 18.65 -11.75
CA VAL A 431 19.56 19.51 -11.97
C VAL A 431 19.98 20.93 -11.57
N PRO A 432 19.74 21.96 -12.42
CA PRO A 432 20.07 23.33 -12.06
C PRO A 432 19.45 23.75 -10.72
N VAL A 433 20.20 24.49 -9.90
CA VAL A 433 19.77 24.90 -8.54
C VAL A 433 18.44 25.66 -8.57
N GLU A 434 18.23 26.52 -9.56
CA GLU A 434 16.97 27.25 -9.73
C GLU A 434 15.80 26.32 -10.02
N ARG A 435 16.05 25.23 -10.74
CA ARG A 435 15.05 24.22 -11.05
C ARG A 435 14.72 23.37 -9.83
N LEU A 436 15.72 23.04 -9.01
CA LEU A 436 15.53 22.39 -7.71
C LEU A 436 14.72 23.30 -6.77
N ALA A 437 15.10 24.57 -6.64
CA ALA A 437 14.39 25.55 -5.81
C ALA A 437 12.93 25.72 -6.27
N ALA A 438 12.70 25.84 -7.58
CA ALA A 438 11.35 25.92 -8.13
C ALA A 438 10.51 24.66 -7.85
N TYR A 439 11.12 23.48 -7.97
CA TYR A 439 10.46 22.20 -7.68
C TYR A 439 10.07 22.09 -6.19
N LEU A 440 11.03 22.32 -5.31
CA LEU A 440 10.86 22.19 -3.86
C LEU A 440 9.92 23.29 -3.32
N GLY A 441 10.07 24.52 -3.76
CA GLY A 441 9.15 25.61 -3.43
C GLY A 441 7.72 25.35 -3.91
N PHE A 442 7.55 24.80 -5.13
CA PHE A 442 6.23 24.38 -5.60
C PHE A 442 5.63 23.30 -4.71
N ARG A 443 6.40 22.26 -4.35
CA ARG A 443 5.91 21.19 -3.46
C ARG A 443 5.45 21.76 -2.12
N ALA A 444 6.26 22.61 -1.50
CA ALA A 444 5.94 23.19 -0.20
C ALA A 444 4.66 24.02 -0.24
N GLY A 445 4.44 24.79 -1.31
CA GLY A 445 3.22 25.58 -1.48
C GLY A 445 2.00 24.77 -1.88
N ALA A 446 2.16 23.75 -2.74
CA ALA A 446 1.04 22.99 -3.31
C ALA A 446 0.58 21.84 -2.40
N PHE A 447 1.46 21.30 -1.56
CA PHE A 447 1.20 20.08 -0.78
C PHE A 447 1.58 20.25 0.71
N PRO A 448 0.97 21.21 1.44
CA PRO A 448 1.09 21.24 2.89
C PRO A 448 0.53 19.94 3.49
N ALA A 449 1.10 19.50 4.61
CA ALA A 449 0.61 18.32 5.33
C ALA A 449 -0.19 18.75 6.57
N ASP A 450 -1.37 18.15 6.76
CA ASP A 450 -2.25 18.43 7.91
C ASP A 450 -1.65 17.93 9.23
N ALA A 451 -0.78 16.92 9.16
CA ALA A 451 -0.06 16.37 10.30
C ALA A 451 1.41 16.12 9.94
N PRO A 452 2.35 16.33 10.90
CA PRO A 452 3.74 15.97 10.72
C PRO A 452 3.92 14.45 10.71
N GLY A 453 5.01 14.00 10.10
CA GLY A 453 5.60 12.69 10.31
C GLY A 453 6.38 12.65 11.63
N ALA A 454 7.50 11.91 11.66
CA ALA A 454 8.36 11.84 12.83
C ALA A 454 8.78 13.23 13.33
N SER A 455 8.68 13.44 14.63
CA SER A 455 9.22 14.61 15.32
C SER A 455 10.75 14.70 15.18
N LEU A 456 11.32 15.88 15.42
CA LEU A 456 12.78 16.06 15.43
C LEU A 456 13.47 15.18 16.49
N ILE A 457 12.78 14.87 17.60
CA ILE A 457 13.27 13.93 18.62
C ILE A 457 13.35 12.51 18.06
N GLU A 458 12.32 12.05 17.35
CA GLU A 458 12.30 10.73 16.73
C GLU A 458 13.34 10.62 15.60
N LEU A 459 13.50 11.65 14.78
CA LEU A 459 14.54 11.72 13.75
C LEU A 459 15.95 11.73 14.35
N ALA A 460 16.19 12.49 15.42
CA ALA A 460 17.46 12.51 16.14
C ALA A 460 17.78 11.14 16.76
N ARG A 461 16.78 10.47 17.34
CA ARG A 461 16.90 9.10 17.85
C ARG A 461 17.26 8.12 16.73
N MET A 462 16.55 8.18 15.61
CA MET A 462 16.86 7.36 14.43
C MET A 462 18.28 7.60 13.94
N ALA A 463 18.70 8.87 13.87
CA ALA A 463 20.05 9.21 13.42
C ALA A 463 21.12 8.61 14.35
N ARG A 464 20.94 8.72 15.67
CA ARG A 464 21.85 8.12 16.67
C ARG A 464 21.94 6.61 16.52
N VAL A 465 20.80 5.91 16.44
CA VAL A 465 20.76 4.45 16.30
C VAL A 465 21.46 4.01 15.01
N ASN A 466 21.13 4.64 13.87
CA ASN A 466 21.73 4.24 12.58
C ASN A 466 23.23 4.55 12.51
N VAL A 467 23.67 5.67 13.08
CA VAL A 467 25.09 6.02 13.16
C VAL A 467 25.84 5.12 14.13
N GLU A 468 25.25 4.77 15.27
CA GLU A 468 25.86 3.86 16.24
C GLU A 468 26.04 2.46 15.64
N ASP A 469 24.99 1.92 15.02
CA ASP A 469 25.02 0.60 14.38
C ASP A 469 26.06 0.54 13.24
N ALA A 470 26.23 1.62 12.47
CA ALA A 470 27.12 1.63 11.32
C ALA A 470 28.57 2.06 11.62
N LEU A 471 28.75 3.06 12.51
CA LEU A 471 30.01 3.78 12.72
C LEU A 471 30.48 3.76 14.18
N GLY A 472 29.72 3.13 15.07
CA GLY A 472 30.02 2.94 16.48
C GLY A 472 29.63 4.10 17.40
N ALA A 473 29.61 3.82 18.70
CA ALA A 473 29.13 4.74 19.74
C ALA A 473 29.85 6.10 19.75
N LYS A 474 31.15 6.16 19.40
CA LYS A 474 31.90 7.42 19.35
C LYS A 474 31.40 8.36 18.24
N ALA A 475 30.96 7.82 17.11
CA ALA A 475 30.38 8.62 16.04
C ALA A 475 28.98 9.12 16.44
N ALA A 476 28.17 8.24 17.02
CA ALA A 476 26.82 8.59 17.50
C ALA A 476 26.85 9.64 18.61
N ALA A 477 27.83 9.58 19.52
CA ALA A 477 28.01 10.58 20.59
C ALA A 477 28.33 11.99 20.08
N ARG A 478 28.76 12.15 18.81
CA ARG A 478 28.94 13.48 18.19
C ARG A 478 27.61 14.14 17.83
N LEU A 479 26.51 13.37 17.77
CA LEU A 479 25.16 13.85 17.53
C LEU A 479 24.53 14.37 18.84
N ALA A 480 25.16 15.39 19.40
CA ALA A 480 24.94 15.90 20.76
C ALA A 480 23.77 16.90 20.88
N TRP A 481 22.68 16.70 20.13
CA TRP A 481 21.47 17.52 20.28
C TRP A 481 20.79 17.28 21.63
N THR A 482 20.41 18.34 22.31
CA THR A 482 19.61 18.27 23.53
C THR A 482 18.12 18.26 23.20
N ASP A 483 17.29 17.66 24.06
CA ASP A 483 15.84 17.65 23.86
C ASP A 483 15.24 19.07 23.83
N ALA A 484 15.87 20.03 24.53
CA ALA A 484 15.47 21.43 24.50
C ALA A 484 15.71 22.07 23.13
N GLU A 485 16.89 21.89 22.53
CA GLU A 485 17.19 22.39 21.18
C GLU A 485 16.25 21.79 20.12
N LEU A 486 15.95 20.49 20.25
CA LEU A 486 15.03 19.79 19.35
C LEU A 486 13.60 20.33 19.50
N ALA A 487 13.15 20.55 20.74
CA ALA A 487 11.83 21.12 21.01
C ALA A 487 11.72 22.57 20.49
N ASP A 488 12.74 23.39 20.66
CA ASP A 488 12.75 24.78 20.17
C ASP A 488 12.67 24.82 18.64
N LEU A 489 13.43 23.97 17.94
CA LEU A 489 13.37 23.86 16.48
C LEU A 489 12.06 23.24 15.98
N GLN A 490 11.45 22.35 16.75
CA GLN A 490 10.19 21.68 16.37
C GLN A 490 9.06 22.69 16.13
N HIS A 491 9.05 23.82 16.85
CA HIS A 491 8.05 24.88 16.67
C HIS A 491 8.19 25.62 15.33
N ALA A 492 9.37 25.55 14.69
CA ALA A 492 9.62 26.18 13.40
C ALA A 492 9.26 25.27 12.21
N VAL A 493 9.01 23.98 12.44
CA VAL A 493 8.70 22.99 11.42
C VAL A 493 7.38 23.32 10.73
N ARG A 494 7.40 23.36 9.40
CA ARG A 494 6.22 23.51 8.55
C ARG A 494 6.02 22.22 7.75
N PRO A 495 5.16 21.29 8.22
CA PRO A 495 5.01 19.99 7.57
C PRO A 495 4.51 20.13 6.14
N VAL A 496 5.25 19.54 5.21
CA VAL A 496 4.88 19.39 3.81
C VAL A 496 4.96 17.92 3.43
N GLN A 497 4.23 17.58 2.39
CA GLN A 497 4.32 16.28 1.75
C GLN A 497 5.61 16.24 0.92
N VAL A 498 6.73 16.00 1.60
CA VAL A 498 8.08 15.94 1.01
C VAL A 498 8.19 14.90 -0.11
N ASP A 499 9.13 15.12 -1.03
CA ASP A 499 9.53 14.17 -2.05
C ASP A 499 10.24 12.98 -1.44
N ALA A 500 11.17 13.22 -0.50
CA ALA A 500 11.97 12.23 0.22
C ALA A 500 12.73 11.21 -0.67
N ARG A 501 12.80 11.44 -1.99
CA ARG A 501 13.40 10.54 -2.98
C ARG A 501 14.11 11.37 -4.08
N LEU A 502 15.03 12.24 -3.66
CA LEU A 502 15.72 13.19 -4.56
C LEU A 502 16.93 12.64 -5.30
N HIS A 503 17.18 11.33 -5.22
CA HIS A 503 18.29 10.67 -5.89
C HIS A 503 18.32 10.99 -7.40
N ARG A 504 19.53 11.14 -7.96
CA ARG A 504 19.72 11.56 -9.36
C ARG A 504 19.01 10.67 -10.38
N TRP A 505 18.97 9.37 -10.13
CA TRP A 505 18.33 8.39 -11.02
C TRP A 505 16.80 8.52 -11.07
N GLU A 506 16.20 9.31 -10.18
CA GLU A 506 14.77 9.62 -10.19
C GLU A 506 14.46 10.85 -11.06
N TRP A 507 15.43 11.32 -11.84
CA TRP A 507 15.28 12.43 -12.78
C TRP A 507 15.56 11.98 -14.20
N LEU A 508 14.71 12.44 -15.13
CA LEU A 508 14.88 12.27 -16.56
C LEU A 508 15.28 13.59 -17.22
N VAL A 509 16.07 13.48 -18.28
CA VAL A 509 16.40 14.55 -19.22
C VAL A 509 15.60 14.31 -20.51
N ALA A 510 14.63 15.18 -20.76
CA ALA A 510 13.87 15.19 -22.01
C ALA A 510 14.75 15.69 -23.19
N PRO A 511 14.40 15.39 -24.46
CA PRO A 511 15.16 15.84 -25.63
C PRO A 511 15.40 17.35 -25.68
N GLU A 512 14.42 18.14 -25.23
CA GLU A 512 14.50 19.59 -25.11
C GLU A 512 15.36 20.10 -23.93
N GLY A 513 16.03 19.20 -23.20
CA GLY A 513 16.88 19.50 -22.05
C GLY A 513 16.13 19.71 -20.73
N ARG A 514 14.80 19.62 -20.72
CA ARG A 514 14.00 19.75 -19.48
C ARG A 514 14.30 18.61 -18.52
N ARG A 515 14.45 18.93 -17.23
CA ARG A 515 14.54 17.95 -16.13
C ARG A 515 13.15 17.61 -15.59
N LEU A 516 12.80 16.34 -15.62
CA LEU A 516 11.53 15.78 -15.16
C LEU A 516 11.77 14.86 -13.96
N LYS A 517 11.01 15.02 -12.88
CA LYS A 517 11.05 14.14 -11.72
C LYS A 517 10.15 12.93 -11.96
N THR A 518 10.68 11.74 -11.67
CA THR A 518 9.92 10.49 -11.52
C THR A 518 9.86 10.11 -10.05
N ASP A 519 8.89 9.29 -9.66
CA ASP A 519 8.75 8.80 -8.27
C ASP A 519 8.68 9.92 -7.22
N ALA A 520 7.62 10.73 -7.29
CA ALA A 520 7.47 11.96 -6.49
C ALA A 520 6.20 11.98 -5.62
N LEU A 521 5.43 10.88 -5.60
CA LEU A 521 4.03 10.97 -5.19
C LEU A 521 3.80 10.67 -3.71
N ASP A 522 4.50 9.72 -3.11
CA ASP A 522 4.00 9.07 -1.89
C ASP A 522 5.05 8.71 -0.83
N HIS A 523 6.29 9.17 -0.94
CA HIS A 523 7.33 8.83 0.05
C HIS A 523 7.11 9.48 1.42
N ALA A 524 6.54 10.69 1.50
CA ALA A 524 6.02 11.25 2.75
C ALA A 524 4.91 10.38 3.40
N GLY A 525 4.33 9.48 2.61
CA GLY A 525 3.35 8.46 2.99
C GLY A 525 3.92 7.04 3.04
N GLY A 526 5.24 6.83 2.93
CA GLY A 526 5.87 5.49 2.88
C GLY A 526 5.86 4.69 4.21
N HIS A 527 6.39 3.46 4.21
CA HIS A 527 6.51 2.61 5.41
C HIS A 527 7.62 3.06 6.38
N ASP A 528 8.46 3.98 5.95
CA ASP A 528 9.53 4.49 6.78
C ASP A 528 9.01 5.42 7.89
N LEU A 529 9.86 5.62 8.88
CA LEU A 529 9.61 6.49 10.03
C LEU A 529 9.44 7.97 9.65
N VAL A 530 10.01 8.44 8.54
CA VAL A 530 10.19 9.88 8.27
C VAL A 530 8.86 10.60 8.15
N GLY A 531 8.01 10.21 7.20
CA GLY A 531 6.71 10.84 6.99
C GLY A 531 6.77 12.25 6.39
N ALA A 532 5.69 13.03 6.56
CA ALA A 532 5.66 14.44 6.18
C ALA A 532 6.64 15.26 7.03
N GLN A 533 7.41 16.14 6.41
CA GLN A 533 8.50 16.85 7.08
C GLN A 533 8.55 18.31 6.65
N ASP A 534 9.37 19.12 7.32
CA ASP A 534 9.72 20.43 6.81
C ASP A 534 10.44 20.34 5.45
N LEU A 535 10.29 21.38 4.61
CA LEU A 535 10.99 21.48 3.32
C LEU A 535 12.51 21.28 3.45
N ALA A 536 13.10 21.65 4.58
CA ALA A 536 14.50 21.43 4.89
C ALA A 536 14.95 19.96 4.75
N TRP A 537 14.07 18.97 4.90
CA TRP A 537 14.38 17.56 4.60
C TRP A 537 14.73 17.33 3.13
N ASP A 538 13.92 17.88 2.22
CA ASP A 538 14.17 17.79 0.79
C ASP A 538 15.31 18.72 0.34
N LEU A 539 15.52 19.85 1.01
CA LEU A 539 16.70 20.69 0.73
C LEU A 539 18.00 19.94 1.08
N ALA A 540 18.01 19.22 2.21
CA ALA A 540 19.10 18.31 2.57
C ALA A 540 19.27 17.20 1.54
N GLY A 541 18.18 16.53 1.14
CA GLY A 541 18.21 15.52 0.10
C GLY A 541 18.77 16.05 -1.22
N ALA A 542 18.37 17.24 -1.66
CA ALA A 542 18.90 17.86 -2.88
C ALA A 542 20.40 18.11 -2.77
N ALA A 543 20.88 18.73 -1.69
CA ALA A 543 22.30 19.00 -1.50
C ALA A 543 23.13 17.71 -1.48
N VAL A 544 22.64 16.68 -0.79
CA VAL A 544 23.32 15.39 -0.64
C VAL A 544 23.31 14.59 -1.94
N GLU A 545 22.16 14.41 -2.57
CA GLU A 545 22.03 13.55 -3.76
C GLU A 545 22.67 14.16 -5.01
N PHE A 546 22.64 15.50 -5.13
CA PHE A 546 23.28 16.23 -6.20
C PHE A 546 24.72 16.67 -5.89
N ASP A 547 25.27 16.25 -4.74
CA ASP A 547 26.63 16.58 -4.29
C ASP A 547 26.93 18.08 -4.48
N LEU A 548 25.95 18.92 -4.11
CA LEU A 548 26.02 20.36 -4.38
C LEU A 548 27.18 20.96 -3.60
N PRO A 549 28.07 21.73 -4.25
CA PRO A 549 29.10 22.47 -3.54
C PRO A 549 28.45 23.51 -2.60
N GLU A 550 29.18 23.90 -1.55
CA GLU A 550 28.63 24.74 -0.47
C GLU A 550 27.97 26.04 -0.97
N HIS A 551 28.53 26.67 -2.01
CA HIS A 551 27.95 27.88 -2.60
C HIS A 551 26.62 27.62 -3.33
N GLU A 552 26.46 26.47 -4.00
CA GLU A 552 25.19 26.09 -4.65
C GLU A 552 24.15 25.66 -3.63
N ALA A 553 24.55 24.90 -2.60
CA ALA A 553 23.67 24.56 -1.49
C ALA A 553 23.20 25.83 -0.77
N GLY A 554 24.09 26.77 -0.46
CA GLY A 554 23.74 28.07 0.12
C GLY A 554 22.76 28.87 -0.75
N ARG A 555 22.97 28.86 -2.07
CA ARG A 555 22.03 29.48 -3.03
C ARG A 555 20.66 28.79 -3.05
N LEU A 556 20.62 27.46 -3.01
CA LEU A 556 19.37 26.69 -2.92
C LEU A 556 18.58 27.05 -1.65
N LEU A 557 19.28 27.15 -0.51
CA LEU A 557 18.67 27.56 0.75
C LEU A 557 18.13 28.99 0.69
N ALA A 558 18.90 29.93 0.14
CA ALA A 558 18.47 31.33 0.01
C ALA A 558 17.23 31.46 -0.87
N LEU A 559 17.17 30.75 -2.00
CA LEU A 559 15.99 30.73 -2.88
C LEU A 559 14.74 30.15 -2.22
N CYS A 560 14.90 29.31 -1.20
CA CYS A 560 13.81 28.69 -0.46
C CYS A 560 13.52 29.37 0.90
N GLY A 561 14.34 30.35 1.33
CA GLY A 561 14.20 31.04 2.62
C GLY A 561 14.74 30.28 3.84
N TYR A 562 15.78 29.44 3.65
CA TYR A 562 16.38 28.59 4.69
C TYR A 562 17.87 28.90 4.96
N ASP A 563 18.39 30.02 4.46
CA ASP A 563 19.80 30.39 4.54
C ASP A 563 20.20 31.00 5.89
N THR A 564 19.24 31.45 6.70
CA THR A 564 19.45 32.15 7.98
C THR A 564 18.59 31.60 9.13
N GLY A 565 18.95 31.98 10.37
CA GLY A 565 18.16 31.73 11.58
C GLY A 565 17.76 30.27 11.81
N GLN A 566 16.51 30.05 12.23
CA GLN A 566 15.95 28.73 12.49
C GLN A 566 15.90 27.84 11.24
N GLY A 567 15.70 28.41 10.04
CA GLY A 567 15.70 27.66 8.79
C GLY A 567 17.06 27.01 8.52
N ARG A 568 18.15 27.75 8.75
CA ARG A 568 19.52 27.22 8.60
C ARG A 568 19.84 26.14 9.63
N ALA A 569 19.42 26.33 10.88
CA ALA A 569 19.59 25.34 11.93
C ALA A 569 18.82 24.05 11.64
N LEU A 570 17.57 24.16 11.18
CA LEU A 570 16.73 23.03 10.79
C LEU A 570 17.34 22.26 9.60
N TYR A 571 17.84 22.96 8.58
CA TYR A 571 18.55 22.33 7.47
C TYR A 571 19.79 21.54 7.93
N ALA A 572 20.60 22.08 8.85
CA ALA A 572 21.78 21.38 9.35
C ALA A 572 21.43 20.09 10.10
N LEU A 573 20.41 20.15 10.96
CA LEU A 573 19.89 19.00 11.69
C LEU A 573 19.32 17.94 10.72
N LEU A 574 18.42 18.35 9.82
CA LEU A 574 17.78 17.44 8.88
C LEU A 574 18.75 16.90 7.83
N THR A 575 19.86 17.60 7.51
CA THR A 575 20.94 17.03 6.69
C THR A 575 21.57 15.82 7.37
N THR A 576 21.80 15.91 8.68
CA THR A 576 22.34 14.79 9.46
C THR A 576 21.33 13.65 9.56
N GLY A 577 20.06 13.98 9.83
CA GLY A 577 18.96 13.02 9.85
C GLY A 577 18.78 12.30 8.52
N TYR A 578 18.79 13.03 7.40
CA TYR A 578 18.68 12.48 6.05
C TYR A 578 19.81 11.50 5.74
N LEU A 579 21.07 11.88 6.02
CA LEU A 579 22.23 11.00 5.80
C LEU A 579 22.14 9.73 6.64
N ALA A 580 21.77 9.84 7.92
CA ALA A 580 21.65 8.69 8.80
C ALA A 580 20.47 7.79 8.44
N PHE A 581 19.37 8.37 7.95
CA PHE A 581 18.24 7.61 7.40
C PHE A 581 18.65 6.82 6.15
N GLN A 582 19.27 7.49 5.17
CA GLN A 582 19.72 6.82 3.95
C GLN A 582 20.77 5.74 4.24
N LEU A 583 21.69 5.99 5.18
CA LEU A 583 22.62 4.97 5.68
C LEU A 583 21.86 3.72 6.18
N GLY A 584 20.89 3.90 7.08
CA GLY A 584 20.08 2.80 7.59
C GLY A 584 19.30 2.06 6.50
N LEU A 585 18.61 2.82 5.62
CA LEU A 585 17.81 2.28 4.53
C LEU A 585 18.64 1.41 3.57
N TRP A 586 19.78 1.94 3.11
CA TRP A 586 20.61 1.23 2.14
C TRP A 586 21.46 0.13 2.76
N THR A 587 21.74 0.18 4.07
CA THR A 587 22.29 -0.97 4.80
C THR A 587 21.29 -2.10 4.91
N LEU A 588 20.00 -1.83 5.18
CA LEU A 588 18.95 -2.86 5.18
C LEU A 588 18.79 -3.53 3.81
N ALA A 589 18.95 -2.76 2.73
CA ALA A 589 18.99 -3.29 1.37
C ALA A 589 20.28 -4.09 1.05
N GLY A 590 21.31 -4.05 1.91
CA GLY A 590 22.71 -4.40 1.66
C GLY A 590 23.05 -5.83 1.21
N GLY A 591 22.07 -6.75 1.20
CA GLY A 591 22.21 -8.09 0.62
C GLY A 591 21.65 -8.25 -0.81
N ALA A 592 20.96 -7.23 -1.32
CA ALA A 592 20.35 -7.23 -2.65
C ALA A 592 21.30 -6.62 -3.71
N ASP A 593 20.96 -6.87 -4.99
CA ASP A 593 21.41 -6.03 -6.11
C ASP A 593 22.94 -5.91 -6.29
N ASN A 594 23.66 -7.03 -6.15
CA ASN A 594 25.11 -7.14 -6.37
C ASN A 594 25.97 -6.16 -5.54
N GLY A 595 25.52 -5.82 -4.33
CA GLY A 595 26.28 -4.96 -3.40
C GLY A 595 26.22 -3.46 -3.69
N ARG A 596 25.49 -3.01 -4.73
CA ARG A 596 25.28 -1.57 -5.00
C ARG A 596 24.67 -0.82 -3.81
N PRO A 597 23.66 -1.37 -3.09
CA PRO A 597 23.14 -0.71 -1.89
C PRO A 597 24.20 -0.51 -0.80
N ALA A 598 25.06 -1.50 -0.56
CA ALA A 598 26.13 -1.40 0.43
C ALA A 598 27.16 -0.32 0.05
N ALA A 599 27.50 -0.20 -1.23
CA ALA A 599 28.38 0.86 -1.72
C ALA A 599 27.79 2.27 -1.52
N LEU A 600 26.48 2.42 -1.74
CA LEU A 600 25.76 3.67 -1.50
C LEU A 600 25.69 4.00 -0.01
N ALA A 601 25.36 3.03 0.85
CA ALA A 601 25.39 3.18 2.30
C ALA A 601 26.77 3.64 2.81
N ALA A 602 27.85 3.04 2.29
CA ALA A 602 29.22 3.46 2.62
C ALA A 602 29.52 4.90 2.18
N GLY A 603 28.88 5.39 1.10
CA GLY A 603 28.94 6.79 0.68
C GLY A 603 28.34 7.75 1.71
N TYR A 604 27.16 7.43 2.25
CA TYR A 604 26.52 8.21 3.31
C TYR A 604 27.32 8.17 4.62
N ALA A 605 27.84 7.00 5.00
CA ALA A 605 28.75 6.84 6.14
C ALA A 605 29.95 7.79 6.04
N ARG A 606 30.67 7.80 4.91
CA ARG A 606 31.81 8.70 4.69
C ARG A 606 31.45 10.18 4.78
N ARG A 607 30.22 10.55 4.37
CA ARG A 607 29.73 11.94 4.51
C ARG A 607 29.50 12.29 5.97
N LEU A 608 28.85 11.41 6.74
CA LEU A 608 28.65 11.58 8.18
C LEU A 608 29.97 11.69 8.96
N GLU A 609 30.98 10.90 8.61
CA GLU A 609 32.31 10.97 9.24
C GLU A 609 33.02 12.32 9.00
N ARG A 610 32.80 12.93 7.83
CA ARG A 610 33.39 14.22 7.45
C ARG A 610 32.63 15.42 8.03
N MET A 611 31.37 15.25 8.44
CA MET A 611 30.63 16.32 9.09
C MET A 611 31.35 16.68 10.39
N ARG A 612 31.76 17.94 10.49
CA ARG A 612 32.20 18.51 11.77
C ARG A 612 31.01 18.48 12.72
N ALA A 613 31.26 18.25 14.01
CA ALA A 613 30.21 18.32 15.02
C ALA A 613 29.43 19.64 14.83
N PRO A 614 28.09 19.61 14.83
CA PRO A 614 27.32 20.84 14.72
C PRO A 614 27.73 21.75 15.87
N HIS A 615 28.41 22.86 15.55
CA HIS A 615 28.53 23.97 16.48
C HIS A 615 27.16 24.63 16.51
N VAL A 616 26.46 24.48 17.64
CA VAL A 616 25.22 25.19 17.95
C VAL A 616 25.51 26.68 18.06
#